data_AF-A0A6L9IMH5-F1
#
_entry.id   AF-A0A6L9IMH5-F1
#
_cell.length_a   1.000
_cell.length_b   1.000
_cell.length_c   1.000
_cell.angle_alpha   90.00
_cell.angle_beta   90.00
_cell.angle_gamma   90.00
#
_symmetry.space_group_name_H-M   'P 1'
#
loop_
_entity.id
_entity.type
_entity.pdbx_description
1 polymer ?
#
loop_
_entity_poly.entity_id
_entity_poly.type
_entity_poly.pdbx_seq_one_letter_code
_entity_poly.pdbx_strand_id
1 'polypeptide(L)' 'MSVLLSANNVTKVFGGGVFEGEPNVALRDFSLGIDISKPSITAVVGESGSGKSTMA' A
#
# COMPACT_ATOMS: atom_id res chain seq x y z
N MET A 1 0.24 11.48 -20.03
CA MET A 1 -0.22 10.99 -18.71
C MET A 1 0.36 11.94 -17.67
N SER A 2 -0.51 12.62 -16.92
CA SER A 2 -0.08 13.42 -15.77
C SER A 2 -0.55 12.71 -14.52
N VAL A 3 0.40 12.33 -13.68
CA VAL A 3 0.16 11.51 -12.48
C VAL A 3 -0.38 12.39 -11.37
N LEU A 4 -1.50 12.02 -10.76
CA LEU A 4 -2.00 12.61 -9.52
C LEU A 4 -1.37 11.92 -8.31
N LEU A 5 -1.37 10.59 -8.30
CA LEU A 5 -0.77 9.76 -7.26
C LEU A 5 -0.08 8.55 -7.90
N SER A 6 1.11 8.19 -7.42
CA SER A 6 1.78 6.96 -7.81
C SER A 6 2.54 6.33 -6.64
N ALA A 7 2.33 5.03 -6.46
CA ALA A 7 3.15 4.14 -5.66
C ALA A 7 3.73 3.09 -6.61
N ASN A 8 5.04 2.85 -6.56
CA ASN A 8 5.72 1.88 -7.42
C ASN A 8 6.52 0.92 -6.54
N ASN A 9 6.17 -0.37 -6.59
CA ASN A 9 6.88 -1.46 -5.91
C ASN A 9 7.08 -1.22 -4.40
N VAL A 10 6.09 -0.61 -3.74
CA VAL A 10 6.18 -0.23 -2.32
C VAL A 10 5.99 -1.45 -1.44
N THR A 11 6.92 -1.66 -0.51
CA THR A 11 6.81 -2.67 0.54
C THR A 11 6.80 -1.97 1.89
N LYS A 12 5.87 -2.35 2.76
CA LYS A 12 5.77 -1.87 4.14
C LYS A 12 5.81 -3.04 5.09
N VAL A 13 6.83 -3.04 5.94
CA VAL A 13 7.02 -4.00 7.02
C VAL A 13 6.95 -3.24 8.35
N PHE A 14 6.29 -3.84 9.35
CA PHE A 14 6.28 -3.39 10.74
C PHE A 14 7.02 -4.39 11.62
N GLY A 15 7.82 -3.86 12.55
CA GLY A 15 8.74 -4.64 13.37
C GLY A 15 9.95 -5.15 12.57
N GLY A 16 10.77 -5.95 13.25
CA GLY A 16 11.95 -6.57 12.67
C GLY A 16 13.21 -6.02 13.34
N GLY A 17 13.87 -6.87 14.11
CA GLY A 17 15.09 -6.58 14.84
C GLY A 17 15.60 -7.86 15.53
N VAL A 18 16.83 -7.85 16.02
CA VAL A 18 17.47 -9.04 16.62
C VAL A 18 16.72 -9.58 17.83
N PHE A 19 15.93 -8.72 18.51
CA PHE A 19 15.17 -9.04 19.72
C PHE A 19 13.65 -8.95 19.53
N GLU A 20 13.15 -8.69 18.32
CA GLU A 20 11.71 -8.62 18.03
C GLU A 20 11.19 -9.92 17.39
N GLY A 21 9.90 -10.18 17.53
CA GLY A 21 9.22 -11.34 16.93
C GLY A 21 9.15 -11.28 15.39
N GLU A 22 8.40 -12.21 14.79
CA GLU A 22 8.27 -12.24 13.32
C GLU A 22 7.73 -10.91 12.77
N PRO A 23 8.36 -10.37 11.72
CA PRO A 23 7.96 -9.10 11.13
C PRO A 23 6.61 -9.23 10.43
N ASN A 24 5.79 -8.19 10.54
CA ASN A 24 4.51 -8.12 9.85
C ASN A 24 4.66 -7.39 8.51
N VAL A 25 4.49 -8.12 7.40
CA VAL A 25 4.50 -7.54 6.05
C VAL A 25 3.10 -7.03 5.72
N ALA A 26 2.86 -5.74 5.97
CA ALA A 26 1.57 -5.10 5.75
C ALA A 26 1.31 -4.74 4.28
N LEU A 27 2.36 -4.44 3.51
CA LEU A 27 2.30 -4.30 2.05
C LEU A 27 3.51 -5.00 1.43
N ARG A 28 3.28 -5.75 0.35
CA ARG A 28 4.32 -6.46 -0.39
C ARG A 28 4.23 -6.11 -1.86
N ASP A 29 5.26 -5.46 -2.39
CA ASP A 29 5.40 -5.10 -3.80
C ASP A 29 4.15 -4.42 -4.41
N PHE A 30 3.63 -3.42 -3.70
CA PHE A 30 2.39 -2.74 -4.07
C PHE A 30 2.65 -1.60 -5.07
N SER A 31 1.85 -1.56 -6.14
CA SER A 31 1.85 -0.47 -7.12
C SER A 31 0.44 0.06 -7.37
N LEU A 32 0.31 1.39 -7.43
CA LEU A 32 -0.95 2.11 -7.69
C LEU A 32 -0.65 3.36 -8.50
N GLY A 33 -1.53 3.68 -9.46
CA GLY A 33 -1.47 4.92 -10.22
C GLY A 33 -2.86 5.57 -10.33
N ILE A 34 -2.95 6.86 -10.06
CA ILE A 34 -4.15 7.68 -10.27
C ILE A 34 -3.77 8.79 -11.25
N ASP A 35 -4.48 8.86 -12.37
CA ASP A 35 -4.25 9.84 -13.44
C ASP A 35 -5.13 11.07 -13.22
N ILE A 36 -4.54 12.27 -13.23
CA ILE A 36 -5.28 13.54 -13.04
C ILE A 36 -6.23 13.83 -14.21
N SER A 37 -5.97 13.28 -15.41
CA SER A 37 -6.81 13.47 -16.59
C SER A 37 -8.07 12.61 -16.57
N LYS A 38 -8.19 11.68 -15.63
CA LYS A 38 -9.32 10.76 -15.49
C LYS A 38 -9.91 10.85 -14.07
N PRO A 39 -10.82 11.81 -13.82
CA PRO A 39 -11.51 11.90 -12.55
C PRO A 39 -12.16 10.56 -12.19
N SER A 40 -11.87 10.05 -10.99
CA SER A 40 -12.34 8.74 -10.55
C SER A 40 -12.51 8.70 -9.04
N ILE A 41 -13.40 7.81 -8.58
CA ILE A 41 -13.54 7.42 -7.18
C ILE A 41 -12.94 6.03 -7.05
N THR A 42 -11.86 5.89 -6.27
CA THR A 42 -11.20 4.61 -6.03
C THR A 42 -11.59 4.07 -4.67
N ALA A 43 -12.18 2.87 -4.63
CA ALA A 43 -12.51 2.16 -3.40
C ALA A 43 -11.48 1.06 -3.11
N VAL A 44 -11.06 0.96 -1.85
CA VAL A 44 -10.10 -0.04 -1.37
C VAL A 44 -10.84 -1.01 -0.45
N VAL A 45 -10.95 -2.27 -0.84
CA VAL A 45 -11.74 -3.29 -0.14
C VAL A 45 -10.92 -4.53 0.17
N GLY A 46 -11.32 -5.28 1.20
CA GLY A 46 -10.62 -6.49 1.64
C GLY A 46 -10.83 -6.80 3.13
N GLU A 47 -10.52 -8.01 3.53
CA GLU A 47 -10.72 -8.54 4.90
C GLU A 47 -9.90 -7.79 5.96
N SER A 48 -10.31 -7.86 7.24
CA SER A 48 -9.54 -7.26 8.33
C SER A 48 -8.10 -7.77 8.34
N GLY A 49 -7.13 -6.88 8.52
CA GLY A 49 -5.70 -7.22 8.50
C GLY A 49 -5.04 -7.29 7.11
N SER A 50 -5.78 -7.10 6.01
CA SER A 50 -5.23 -7.20 4.64
C SER A 50 -4.31 -6.04 4.20
N GLY A 51 -3.93 -5.12 5.10
CA GLY A 51 -3.05 -3.99 4.78
C GLY A 51 -3.71 -2.71 4.25
N LYS A 52 -5.05 -2.67 4.09
CA LYS A 52 -5.78 -1.50 3.53
C LYS A 52 -5.50 -0.19 4.28
N SER A 53 -5.58 -0.21 5.61
CA SER A 53 -5.31 0.97 6.45
C SER A 53 -3.84 1.34 6.51
N THR A 54 -2.94 0.45 6.08
CA THR A 54 -1.52 0.77 5.87
C THR A 54 -1.28 1.37 4.49
N MET A 55 -2.09 1.00 3.51
CA MET A 55 -2.04 1.52 2.14
C MET A 55 -2.60 2.94 2.01
N ALA A 56 -3.68 3.24 2.74
CA ALA A 56 -4.45 4.49 2.65
C ALA A 56 -4.00 5.58 3.64
#